data_AF-A0A4Q9HDN6-F1
#
_entry.id   AF-A0A4Q9HDN6-F1
#
_cell.length_a   1.000
_cell.length_b   1.000
_cell.length_c   1.000
_cell.angle_alpha   90.00
_cell.angle_beta   90.00
_cell.angle_gamma   90.00
#
_symmetry.space_group_name_H-M   'P 1'
#
loop_
_entity.id
_entity.type
_entity.pdbx_description
1 polymer ?
#
loop_
_entity_poly.entity_id
_entity_poly.type
_entity_poly.pdbx_seq_one_letter_code
_entity_poly.pdbx_strand_id
1 'polypeptide(L)'
;MKKIIVLILAFTQTIVYAQQKKVKDNFNVQIRLEKGDLNKDGLIDKTVIMMDTIDTAVPLRLQIFFLQPNKKFKLVFSSTDVIEPQYVNGVHTKNQIPYFFIENGFLLMNTEKNDVRLAYKFSYKNGTFQLIKVSSVVYDGKNSTTETVFNLLTGVRTETTMLLGSEKILKKNTKKIMIRPLPTLQNLRTFGNKLD
;
A
#
# COMPACT_ATOMS: atom_id res chain seq x y z
N MET A 1 -4.91 27.67 52.18
CA MET A 1 -4.95 26.20 52.02
C MET A 1 -5.71 25.72 50.79
N LYS A 2 -7.00 26.08 50.59
CA LYS A 2 -7.78 25.66 49.41
C LYS A 2 -7.12 25.97 48.05
N LYS A 3 -6.53 27.16 47.88
CA LYS A 3 -5.83 27.55 46.64
C LYS A 3 -4.56 26.74 46.35
N ILE A 4 -3.86 26.29 47.40
CA ILE A 4 -2.65 25.46 47.28
C ILE A 4 -3.03 24.03 46.87
N ILE A 5 -4.13 23.51 47.44
CA ILE A 5 -4.67 22.18 47.09
C ILE A 5 -5.10 22.15 45.62
N VAL A 6 -5.77 23.21 45.13
CA VAL A 6 -6.16 23.32 43.71
C VAL A 6 -4.94 23.34 42.79
N LEU A 7 -3.87 24.03 43.17
CA LEU A 7 -2.64 24.09 42.38
C LEU A 7 -1.94 22.72 42.33
N ILE A 8 -1.91 21.99 43.45
CA ILE A 8 -1.35 20.62 43.51
C ILE A 8 -2.18 19.68 42.64
N LEU A 9 -3.51 19.75 42.68
CA LEU A 9 -4.38 18.96 41.80
C LEU A 9 -4.15 19.26 40.31
N ALA A 10 -4.00 20.54 39.93
CA ALA A 10 -3.71 20.92 38.55
C ALA A 10 -2.35 20.38 38.05
N PHE A 11 -1.32 20.36 38.92
CA PHE A 11 -0.01 19.77 38.59
C PHE A 11 -0.03 18.24 38.50
N THR A 12 -0.86 17.55 39.28
CA THR A 12 -0.98 16.09 39.18
C THR A 12 -1.60 15.65 37.85
N GLN A 13 -2.52 16.43 37.29
CA GLN A 13 -3.16 16.13 35.99
C GLN A 13 -2.19 16.21 34.81
N THR A 14 -1.23 17.15 34.83
CA THR A 14 -0.23 17.27 33.74
C THR A 14 0.80 16.14 33.76
N ILE A 15 1.15 15.62 34.94
CA ILE A 15 2.06 14.48 35.10
C ILE A 15 1.40 13.18 34.61
N VAL A 16 0.11 12.98 34.89
CA VAL A 16 -0.64 11.81 34.39
C VAL A 16 -0.80 11.86 32.86
N TYR A 17 -1.03 13.05 32.28
CA TYR A 17 -1.06 13.22 30.82
C TYR A 17 0.31 12.97 30.16
N ALA A 18 1.41 13.35 30.80
CA ALA A 18 2.76 13.05 30.32
C ALA A 18 3.16 11.57 30.49
N GLN A 19 2.54 10.87 31.45
CA GLN A 19 2.71 9.44 31.70
C GLN A 19 1.80 8.55 30.85
N GLN A 20 0.90 9.10 30.02
CA GLN A 20 0.45 8.42 28.81
C GLN A 20 1.65 8.29 27.86
N LYS A 21 2.60 7.43 28.25
CA LYS A 21 3.64 6.91 27.37
C LYS A 21 2.91 6.52 26.10
N LYS A 22 3.28 7.15 24.98
CA LYS A 22 2.99 6.60 23.65
C LYS A 22 3.25 5.10 23.77
N VAL A 23 2.20 4.28 23.63
CA VAL A 23 2.35 2.83 23.52
C VAL A 23 3.48 2.64 22.53
N LYS A 24 4.55 1.98 23.00
CA LYS A 24 5.75 1.81 22.17
C LYS A 24 5.28 1.17 20.88
N ASP A 25 5.69 1.78 19.78
CA ASP A 25 5.35 1.29 18.45
C ASP A 25 5.90 -0.14 18.31
N ASN A 26 5.01 -1.12 18.10
CA ASN A 26 5.33 -2.55 18.16
C ASN A 26 5.66 -3.15 16.79
N PHE A 27 5.80 -2.32 15.74
CA PHE A 27 6.23 -2.73 14.41
C PHE A 27 7.74 -3.03 14.38
N ASN A 28 8.12 -4.16 14.99
CA ASN A 28 9.50 -4.56 15.24
C ASN A 28 10.00 -5.68 14.33
N VAL A 29 9.11 -6.37 13.61
CA VAL A 29 9.48 -7.43 12.66
C VAL A 29 9.53 -6.88 11.25
N GLN A 30 10.70 -6.87 10.62
CA GLN A 30 10.85 -6.52 9.20
C GLN A 30 10.50 -7.74 8.33
N ILE A 31 9.47 -7.59 7.49
CA ILE A 31 8.99 -8.66 6.60
C ILE A 31 9.60 -8.54 5.21
N ARG A 32 9.71 -7.31 4.69
CA ARG A 32 10.29 -7.03 3.38
C ARG A 32 11.12 -5.76 3.40
N LEU A 33 12.17 -5.73 2.59
CA LEU A 33 12.99 -4.57 2.30
C LEU A 33 13.31 -4.56 0.82
N GLU A 34 13.02 -3.45 0.16
CA GLU A 34 13.28 -3.27 -1.26
C GLU A 34 14.01 -1.98 -1.50
N LYS A 35 14.84 -1.96 -2.54
CA LYS A 35 15.72 -0.84 -2.88
C LYS A 35 15.63 -0.51 -4.36
N GLY A 36 15.72 0.77 -4.69
CA GLY A 36 15.77 1.24 -6.07
C GLY A 36 15.61 2.75 -6.12
N ASP A 37 15.83 3.34 -7.28
CA ASP A 37 15.65 4.77 -7.50
C ASP A 37 14.18 5.07 -7.84
N LEU A 38 13.42 5.58 -6.86
CA LEU A 38 11.97 5.72 -6.95
C LEU A 38 11.56 7.11 -7.47
N ASN A 39 12.38 8.13 -7.22
CA ASN A 39 12.13 9.51 -7.66
C ASN A 39 13.01 9.96 -8.84
N LYS A 40 13.87 9.07 -9.36
CA LYS A 40 14.79 9.29 -10.49
C LYS A 40 15.86 10.34 -10.22
N ASP A 41 16.31 10.47 -8.97
CA ASP A 41 17.40 11.40 -8.61
C ASP A 41 18.78 10.73 -8.58
N GLY A 42 18.86 9.44 -8.94
CA GLY A 42 20.09 8.64 -8.94
C GLY A 42 20.47 8.11 -7.55
N LEU A 43 19.68 8.38 -6.51
CA LEU A 43 19.87 7.86 -5.16
C LEU A 43 19.02 6.62 -4.93
N ILE A 44 19.57 5.65 -4.20
CA ILE A 44 18.88 4.39 -3.91
C ILE A 44 17.96 4.58 -2.71
N ASP A 45 16.68 4.73 -3.01
CA ASP A 45 15.58 4.77 -2.06
C ASP A 45 15.26 3.37 -1.53
N LYS A 46 14.38 3.29 -0.54
CA LYS A 46 13.91 2.01 -0.02
C LYS A 46 12.44 2.01 0.38
N THR A 47 11.84 0.83 0.27
CA THR A 47 10.58 0.51 0.94
C THR A 47 10.80 -0.56 1.99
N VAL A 48 10.06 -0.48 3.10
CA VAL A 48 10.13 -1.42 4.21
C VAL A 48 8.71 -1.81 4.58
N ILE A 49 8.47 -3.10 4.76
CA ILE A 49 7.24 -3.61 5.39
C ILE A 49 7.61 -4.12 6.77
N MET A 50 7.01 -3.50 7.79
CA MET A 50 7.11 -3.92 9.17
C MET A 50 5.80 -4.57 9.61
N MET A 51 5.87 -5.52 10.53
CA MET A 51 4.73 -6.21 11.13
C MET A 51 4.73 -5.98 12.64
N ASP A 52 3.55 -5.73 13.19
CA ASP A 52 3.30 -5.77 14.62
C ASP A 52 2.78 -7.17 14.99
N THR A 53 3.61 -7.95 15.69
CA THR A 53 3.25 -9.31 16.11
C THR A 53 2.62 -9.35 17.50
N ILE A 54 2.43 -8.21 18.15
CA ILE A 54 1.83 -8.09 19.49
C ILE A 54 0.33 -7.79 19.36
N ASP A 55 -0.05 -6.96 18.39
CA ASP A 55 -1.46 -6.69 18.10
C ASP A 55 -2.16 -7.94 17.53
N THR A 56 -3.36 -8.23 18.04
CA THR A 56 -4.19 -9.38 17.64
C THR A 56 -4.58 -9.38 16.17
N ALA A 57 -4.67 -8.22 15.52
CA ALA A 57 -4.94 -8.11 14.09
C ALA A 57 -3.69 -8.43 13.24
N VAL A 58 -2.50 -8.39 13.84
CA VAL A 58 -1.20 -8.52 13.17
C VAL A 58 -1.12 -7.57 11.95
N PRO A 59 -1.22 -6.23 12.18
CA PRO A 59 -1.19 -5.26 11.11
C PRO A 59 0.20 -5.14 10.49
N LEU A 60 0.23 -4.73 9.22
CA LEU A 60 1.45 -4.45 8.48
C LEU A 60 1.54 -2.97 8.14
N ARG A 61 2.75 -2.42 8.26
CA ARG A 61 3.04 -1.03 7.93
C ARG A 61 4.00 -0.97 6.75
N LEU A 62 3.55 -0.31 5.69
CA LEU A 62 4.42 0.10 4.60
C LEU A 62 5.09 1.42 4.95
N GLN A 63 6.40 1.48 4.78
CA GLN A 63 7.19 2.70 4.88
C GLN A 63 8.02 2.90 3.62
N ILE A 64 8.10 4.13 3.14
CA ILE A 64 8.90 4.51 1.98
C ILE A 64 9.83 5.63 2.39
N PHE A 65 11.11 5.47 2.06
CA PHE A 65 12.17 6.40 2.41
C PHE A 65 12.93 6.82 1.17
N PHE A 66 13.12 8.14 1.02
CA PHE A 66 14.04 8.66 0.03
C PHE A 66 15.41 8.88 0.63
N LEU A 67 16.45 8.44 -0.07
CA LEU A 67 17.81 8.81 0.29
C LEU A 67 18.02 10.29 -0.05
N GLN A 68 18.61 11.06 0.86
CA GLN A 68 18.91 12.47 0.63
C GLN A 68 20.39 12.65 0.29
N PRO A 69 20.81 13.76 -0.35
CA PRO A 69 22.21 14.02 -0.67
C PRO A 69 23.16 13.97 0.53
N ASN A 70 22.64 14.26 1.73
CA ASN A 70 23.37 14.15 3.00
C ASN A 70 23.52 12.70 3.51
N LYS A 71 23.18 11.70 2.68
CA LYS A 71 23.20 10.25 2.96
C LYS A 71 22.25 9.78 4.06
N LYS A 72 21.29 10.62 4.47
CA LYS A 72 20.24 10.25 5.44
C LYS A 72 18.94 9.89 4.71
N PHE A 73 18.25 8.87 5.20
CA PHE A 73 16.92 8.53 4.71
C PHE A 73 15.87 9.48 5.29
N LYS A 74 15.01 10.02 4.42
CA LYS A 74 13.81 10.78 4.79
C LYS A 74 12.59 9.90 4.61
N LEU A 75 11.80 9.71 5.67
CA LEU A 75 10.50 9.05 5.58
C LEU A 75 9.53 9.93 4.77
N VAL A 76 9.01 9.43 3.66
CA VAL A 76 8.09 10.15 2.78
C VAL A 76 6.68 9.57 2.77
N PHE A 77 6.53 8.32 3.18
CA PHE A 77 5.22 7.68 3.33
C PHE A 77 5.29 6.63 4.44
N SER A 78 4.23 6.55 5.27
CA SER A 78 4.06 5.53 6.29
C SER A 78 2.57 5.29 6.53
N SER A 79 2.10 4.07 6.37
CA SER A 79 0.69 3.74 6.61
C SER A 79 0.49 2.24 6.89
N THR A 80 -0.49 1.96 7.75
CA THR A 80 -1.05 0.62 8.01
C THR A 80 -2.27 0.31 7.13
N ASP A 81 -2.79 1.30 6.42
CA ASP A 81 -4.04 1.18 5.65
C ASP A 81 -3.80 0.69 4.22
N VAL A 82 -2.54 0.48 3.82
CA VAL A 82 -2.22 -0.04 2.47
C VAL A 82 -2.41 -1.55 2.45
N ILE A 83 -1.90 -2.25 3.47
CA ILE A 83 -1.84 -3.72 3.52
C ILE A 83 -2.86 -4.22 4.54
N GLU A 84 -3.71 -5.16 4.14
CA GLU A 84 -4.70 -5.72 5.06
C GLU A 84 -4.01 -6.44 6.23
N PRO A 85 -4.47 -6.27 7.48
CA PRO A 85 -3.97 -7.06 8.60
C PRO A 85 -4.07 -8.56 8.32
N GLN A 86 -3.19 -9.37 8.93
CA GLN A 86 -3.25 -10.82 8.73
C GLN A 86 -4.48 -11.45 9.40
N TYR A 87 -5.07 -10.78 10.40
CA TYR A 87 -6.29 -11.19 11.06
C TYR A 87 -7.34 -10.09 11.06
N VAL A 88 -8.58 -10.45 10.74
CA VAL A 88 -9.76 -9.58 10.84
C VAL A 88 -10.80 -10.29 11.70
N ASN A 89 -11.26 -9.65 12.78
CA ASN A 89 -12.19 -10.25 13.75
C ASN A 89 -11.70 -11.61 14.30
N GLY A 90 -10.40 -11.75 14.52
CA GLY A 90 -9.77 -12.98 15.02
C GLY A 90 -9.60 -14.09 13.97
N VAL A 91 -10.01 -13.85 12.71
CA VAL A 91 -9.90 -14.83 11.61
C VAL A 91 -8.77 -14.45 10.68
N HIS A 92 -7.88 -15.41 10.37
CA HIS A 92 -6.78 -15.19 9.44
C HIS A 92 -7.33 -14.93 8.02
N THR A 93 -6.89 -13.83 7.39
CA THR A 93 -7.42 -13.39 6.08
C THR A 93 -7.00 -14.31 4.93
N LYS A 94 -5.93 -15.11 5.12
CA LYS A 94 -5.28 -15.97 4.10
C LYS A 94 -4.72 -15.19 2.90
N ASN A 95 -4.79 -13.86 2.92
CA ASN A 95 -4.25 -13.01 1.88
C ASN A 95 -2.73 -12.97 2.00
N GLN A 96 -2.05 -13.12 0.87
CA GLN A 96 -0.60 -12.99 0.85
C GLN A 96 -0.19 -11.54 1.12
N ILE A 97 0.87 -11.37 1.92
CA ILE A 97 1.47 -10.05 2.13
C ILE A 97 1.99 -9.53 0.78
N PRO A 98 1.49 -8.38 0.30
CA PRO A 98 1.88 -7.82 -1.00
C PRO A 98 3.39 -7.69 -1.15
N TYR A 99 3.86 -7.83 -2.38
CA TYR A 99 5.24 -7.55 -2.74
C TYR A 99 5.31 -6.15 -3.35
N PHE A 100 6.13 -5.28 -2.75
CA PHE A 100 6.45 -3.98 -3.33
C PHE A 100 7.78 -4.09 -4.06
N PHE A 101 8.01 -3.31 -5.10
CA PHE A 101 9.32 -3.19 -5.73
C PHE A 101 9.43 -1.87 -6.47
N ILE A 102 10.65 -1.44 -6.72
CA ILE A 102 10.95 -0.17 -7.38
C ILE A 102 11.53 -0.49 -8.75
N GLU A 103 10.86 -0.02 -9.80
CA GLU A 103 11.30 -0.23 -11.17
C GLU A 103 11.11 1.04 -11.99
N ASN A 104 12.18 1.53 -12.61
CA ASN A 104 12.14 2.65 -13.54
C ASN A 104 11.46 3.91 -12.97
N GLY A 105 11.68 4.22 -11.68
CA GLY A 105 11.07 5.34 -10.95
C GLY A 105 9.57 5.19 -10.67
N PHE A 106 9.08 3.95 -10.62
CA PHE A 106 7.71 3.63 -10.20
C PHE A 106 7.74 2.70 -9.00
N LEU A 107 6.78 2.89 -8.10
CA LEU A 107 6.48 1.91 -7.07
C LEU A 107 5.46 0.93 -7.65
N LEU A 108 5.82 -0.35 -7.64
CA LEU A 108 4.96 -1.44 -8.06
C LEU A 108 4.53 -2.23 -6.84
N MET A 109 3.25 -2.62 -6.80
CA MET A 109 2.68 -3.47 -5.75
C MET A 109 1.98 -4.65 -6.40
N ASN A 110 2.47 -5.86 -6.15
CA ASN A 110 1.84 -7.11 -6.53
C ASN A 110 1.14 -7.73 -5.33
N THR A 111 -0.09 -8.17 -5.50
CA THR A 111 -0.87 -8.86 -4.47
C THR A 111 -1.78 -9.89 -5.11
N GLU A 112 -2.22 -10.86 -4.32
CA GLU A 112 -3.20 -11.86 -4.72
C GLU A 112 -4.35 -11.81 -3.73
N LYS A 113 -5.58 -11.70 -4.24
CA LYS A 113 -6.81 -11.68 -3.45
C LYS A 113 -7.89 -12.46 -4.17
N ASN A 114 -8.52 -13.41 -3.50
CA ASN A 114 -9.59 -14.26 -4.05
C ASN A 114 -9.20 -14.88 -5.41
N ASP A 115 -7.99 -15.45 -5.50
CA ASP A 115 -7.40 -16.04 -6.73
C ASP A 115 -7.21 -15.04 -7.89
N VAL A 116 -7.37 -13.74 -7.64
CA VAL A 116 -7.07 -12.68 -8.58
C VAL A 116 -5.68 -12.12 -8.28
N ARG A 117 -4.78 -12.22 -9.26
CA ARG A 117 -3.48 -11.56 -9.19
C ARG A 117 -3.63 -10.12 -9.64
N LEU A 118 -3.22 -9.19 -8.79
CA LEU A 118 -3.34 -7.75 -8.99
C LEU A 118 -1.96 -7.11 -8.97
N ALA A 119 -1.73 -6.18 -9.90
CA ALA A 119 -0.55 -5.34 -9.93
C ALA A 119 -0.95 -3.87 -10.04
N TYR A 120 -0.40 -3.05 -9.15
CA TYR A 120 -0.63 -1.61 -9.07
C TYR A 120 0.65 -0.88 -9.37
N LYS A 121 0.58 0.15 -10.22
CA LYS A 121 1.71 1.00 -10.56
C LYS A 121 1.47 2.43 -10.12
N PHE A 122 2.33 2.91 -9.24
CA PHE A 122 2.28 4.26 -8.69
C PHE A 122 3.42 5.11 -9.24
N SER A 123 3.13 6.38 -9.49
CA SER A 123 4.11 7.42 -9.78
C SER A 123 4.14 8.40 -8.63
N TYR A 124 5.33 8.78 -8.18
CA TYR A 124 5.48 9.83 -7.17
C TYR A 124 5.41 11.20 -7.84
N LYS A 125 4.37 11.98 -7.52
CA LYS A 125 4.19 13.36 -8.00
C LYS A 125 3.60 14.24 -6.91
N ASN A 126 4.13 15.46 -6.80
CA ASN A 126 3.64 16.48 -5.87
C ASN A 126 3.51 15.98 -4.42
N GLY A 127 4.49 15.21 -3.93
CA GLY A 127 4.48 14.69 -2.57
C GLY A 127 3.63 13.43 -2.35
N THR A 128 3.01 12.88 -3.40
CA THR A 128 2.07 11.75 -3.28
C THR A 128 2.37 10.63 -4.28
N PHE A 129 2.12 9.39 -3.86
CA PHE A 129 2.14 8.23 -4.76
C PHE A 129 0.77 8.07 -5.42
N GLN A 130 0.67 8.48 -6.68
CA GLN A 130 -0.56 8.42 -7.47
C GLN A 130 -0.61 7.14 -8.29
N LEU A 131 -1.72 6.42 -8.23
CA LEU A 131 -1.98 5.22 -9.01
C LEU A 131 -2.22 5.60 -10.47
N ILE A 132 -1.39 5.08 -11.37
CA ILE A 132 -1.46 5.39 -12.81
C ILE A 132 -1.90 4.20 -13.65
N LYS A 133 -1.71 2.97 -13.15
CA LYS A 133 -2.12 1.74 -13.83
C LYS A 133 -2.49 0.67 -12.82
N VAL A 134 -3.55 -0.06 -13.12
CA VAL A 134 -3.90 -1.33 -12.48
C VAL A 134 -3.90 -2.42 -13.55
N SER A 135 -3.43 -3.60 -13.20
CA SER A 135 -3.64 -4.79 -14.01
C SER A 135 -4.06 -5.96 -13.13
N SER A 136 -4.94 -6.81 -13.64
CA SER A 136 -5.36 -8.04 -12.99
C SER A 136 -5.32 -9.21 -13.96
N VAL A 137 -5.07 -10.40 -13.42
CA VAL A 137 -5.17 -11.66 -14.16
C VAL A 137 -6.07 -12.62 -13.38
N VAL A 138 -7.07 -13.14 -14.07
CA VAL A 138 -8.02 -14.14 -13.55
C VAL A 138 -7.94 -15.38 -14.41
N TYR A 139 -7.79 -16.56 -13.78
CA TYR A 139 -7.89 -17.84 -14.45
C TYR A 139 -9.33 -18.35 -14.37
N ASP A 140 -9.85 -18.90 -15.48
CA ASP A 140 -11.23 -19.40 -15.55
C ASP A 140 -11.44 -20.78 -14.90
N GLY A 141 -10.38 -21.37 -14.33
CA GLY A 141 -10.42 -22.72 -13.76
C GLY A 141 -10.36 -23.84 -14.82
N LYS A 142 -10.19 -23.50 -16.11
CA LYS A 142 -10.19 -24.42 -17.24
C LYS A 142 -8.99 -24.19 -18.14
N ASN A 143 -9.13 -23.39 -19.19
CA ASN A 143 -8.10 -23.25 -20.22
C ASN A 143 -7.86 -21.82 -20.67
N SER A 144 -8.40 -20.82 -19.96
CA SER A 144 -8.22 -19.42 -20.36
C SER A 144 -7.90 -18.49 -19.20
N THR A 145 -7.16 -17.43 -19.50
CA THR A 145 -6.90 -16.32 -18.58
C THR A 145 -7.52 -15.06 -19.13
N THR A 146 -8.09 -14.24 -18.25
CA THR A 146 -8.55 -12.89 -18.57
C THR A 146 -7.63 -11.89 -17.90
N GLU A 147 -6.91 -11.13 -18.70
CA GLU A 147 -6.11 -9.99 -18.24
C GLU A 147 -6.93 -8.70 -18.39
N THR A 148 -7.08 -7.95 -17.30
CA THR A 148 -7.58 -6.59 -17.35
C THR A 148 -6.42 -5.62 -17.14
N VAL A 149 -6.30 -4.61 -18.00
CA VAL A 149 -5.37 -3.50 -17.87
C VAL A 149 -6.14 -2.19 -17.87
N PHE A 150 -6.04 -1.43 -16.79
CA PHE A 150 -6.63 -0.11 -16.67
C PHE A 150 -5.53 0.95 -16.56
N ASN A 151 -5.40 1.79 -17.58
CA ASN A 151 -4.54 2.97 -17.57
C ASN A 151 -5.36 4.17 -17.05
N LEU A 152 -5.10 4.60 -15.81
CA LEU A 152 -5.86 5.67 -15.17
C LEU A 152 -5.48 7.07 -15.69
N LEU A 153 -4.34 7.21 -16.38
CA LEU A 153 -3.97 8.48 -17.03
C LEU A 153 -4.89 8.76 -18.22
N THR A 154 -5.11 7.75 -19.07
CA THR A 154 -5.95 7.87 -20.28
C THR A 154 -7.41 7.49 -20.06
N GLY A 155 -7.70 6.79 -18.96
CA GLY A 155 -9.01 6.22 -18.65
C GLY A 155 -9.33 4.96 -19.46
N VAL A 156 -8.37 4.39 -20.20
CA VAL A 156 -8.62 3.21 -21.03
C VAL A 156 -8.51 1.95 -20.18
N ARG A 157 -9.58 1.16 -20.13
CA ARG A 157 -9.62 -0.19 -19.54
C ARG A 157 -9.82 -1.21 -20.66
N THR A 158 -8.85 -2.11 -20.79
CA THR A 158 -8.87 -3.21 -21.76
C THR A 158 -8.93 -4.53 -21.01
N GLU A 159 -9.83 -5.40 -21.43
CA GLU A 159 -9.96 -6.78 -20.95
C GLU A 159 -9.65 -7.70 -22.13
N THR A 160 -8.70 -8.62 -21.96
CA THR A 160 -8.28 -9.58 -22.99
C THR A 160 -8.32 -10.98 -22.42
N THR A 161 -9.10 -11.86 -23.04
CA THR A 161 -9.15 -13.28 -22.70
C THR A 161 -8.30 -14.07 -23.69
N MET A 162 -7.36 -14.86 -23.19
CA MET A 162 -6.44 -15.67 -23.98
C MET A 162 -6.53 -17.14 -23.57
N LEU A 163 -6.28 -18.04 -24.51
CA LEU A 163 -6.14 -19.47 -24.21
C LEU A 163 -4.77 -19.71 -23.53
N LEU A 164 -4.74 -20.53 -22.49
CA LEU A 164 -3.50 -20.91 -21.80
C LEU A 164 -2.51 -21.57 -22.78
N GLY A 165 -1.24 -21.17 -22.68
CA GLY A 165 -0.17 -21.68 -23.52
C GLY A 165 -0.23 -21.22 -24.98
N SER A 166 -1.05 -20.21 -25.30
CA SER A 166 -1.21 -19.67 -26.64
C SER A 166 -1.32 -18.14 -26.62
N GLU A 167 -0.88 -17.49 -27.69
CA GLU A 167 -1.11 -16.06 -27.92
C GLU A 167 -2.49 -15.79 -28.56
N LYS A 168 -3.32 -16.84 -28.75
CA LYS A 168 -4.65 -16.71 -29.34
C LYS A 168 -5.58 -15.95 -28.41
N ILE A 169 -5.97 -14.75 -28.85
CA ILE A 169 -6.99 -13.92 -28.21
C ILE A 169 -8.38 -14.50 -28.53
N LEU A 170 -9.12 -14.89 -27.50
CA LEU A 170 -10.50 -15.38 -27.60
C LEU A 170 -11.50 -14.23 -27.60
N LYS A 171 -11.23 -13.20 -26.78
CA LYS A 171 -12.09 -12.03 -26.63
C LYS A 171 -11.25 -10.83 -26.23
N LYS A 172 -11.62 -9.66 -26.73
CA LYS A 172 -11.04 -8.37 -26.32
C LYS A 172 -12.15 -7.33 -26.20
N ASN A 173 -12.18 -6.64 -25.07
CA ASN A 173 -13.11 -5.54 -24.82
C ASN A 173 -12.33 -4.32 -24.34
N THR A 174 -12.68 -3.14 -24.85
CA THR A 174 -12.05 -1.88 -24.46
C THR A 174 -13.13 -0.87 -24.13
N LYS A 175 -13.01 -0.22 -22.97
CA LYS A 175 -13.89 0.87 -22.55
C LYS A 175 -13.09 2.05 -22.01
N LYS A 176 -13.70 3.23 -22.02
CA LYS A 176 -13.11 4.46 -21.48
C LYS A 176 -13.86 4.89 -20.23
N ILE A 177 -13.18 4.93 -19.09
CA ILE A 177 -13.69 5.34 -17.78
C ILE A 177 -12.66 6.27 -17.14
N MET A 178 -13.08 7.48 -16.78
CA MET A 178 -12.21 8.47 -16.14
C MET A 178 -12.37 8.43 -14.62
N ILE A 179 -11.25 8.33 -13.91
CA ILE A 179 -11.18 8.49 -12.45
C ILE A 179 -10.34 9.72 -12.13
N ARG A 180 -10.97 10.72 -11.50
CA ARG A 180 -10.35 11.97 -11.06
C ARG A 180 -10.90 12.37 -9.69
N PRO A 181 -10.04 12.78 -8.73
CA PRO A 181 -8.58 12.72 -8.79
C PRO A 181 -8.08 11.28 -8.89
N LEU A 182 -6.80 11.09 -9.29
CA LEU A 182 -6.20 9.75 -9.30
C LEU A 182 -6.18 9.19 -7.86
N PRO A 183 -6.45 7.88 -7.70
CA PRO A 183 -6.21 7.21 -6.42
C PRO A 183 -4.75 7.41 -5.99
N THR A 184 -4.53 7.46 -4.69
CA THR A 184 -3.21 7.50 -4.09
C THR A 184 -3.00 6.27 -3.22
N LEU A 185 -1.74 6.00 -2.88
CA LEU A 185 -1.41 4.92 -1.96
C LEU A 185 -2.14 5.06 -0.61
N GLN A 186 -2.40 6.29 -0.13
CA GLN A 186 -3.09 6.57 1.13
C GLN A 186 -4.58 6.20 1.09
N ASN A 187 -5.25 6.34 -0.06
CA ASN A 187 -6.70 6.19 -0.16
C ASN A 187 -7.12 5.03 -1.08
N LEU A 188 -6.19 4.15 -1.47
CA LEU A 188 -6.42 3.07 -2.43
C LEU A 188 -7.66 2.23 -2.09
N ARG A 189 -7.84 1.87 -0.81
CA ARG A 189 -8.99 1.08 -0.34
C ARG A 189 -10.34 1.74 -0.57
N THR A 190 -10.40 3.07 -0.63
CA THR A 190 -11.66 3.81 -0.81
C THR A 190 -12.22 3.71 -2.22
N PHE A 191 -11.39 3.30 -3.20
CA PHE A 191 -11.84 3.17 -4.58
C PHE A 191 -12.55 1.84 -4.86
N GLY A 192 -12.26 0.79 -4.08
CA GLY A 192 -12.91 -0.51 -4.17
C GLY A 192 -13.11 -0.98 -5.62
N ASN A 193 -14.34 -1.39 -5.94
CA ASN A 193 -14.72 -1.95 -7.23
C ASN A 193 -14.61 -0.96 -8.41
N LYS A 194 -14.32 0.33 -8.18
CA LYS A 194 -14.09 1.29 -9.28
C LYS A 194 -12.80 0.99 -10.05
N LEU A 195 -11.89 0.23 -9.45
CA LEU A 195 -10.63 -0.18 -10.08
C LEU A 195 -10.71 -1.55 -10.76
N ASP A 196 -11.80 -2.30 -10.51
CA ASP A 196 -12.01 -3.66 -11.01
C ASP A 196 -12.54 -3.70 -12.44
#